data_AF-A0A7D9ICA0-F1
#
_entry.id   AF-A0A7D9ICA0-F1
#
_cell.length_a   1.000
_cell.length_b   1.000
_cell.length_c   1.000
_cell.angle_alpha   90.00
_cell.angle_beta   90.00
_cell.angle_gamma   90.00
#
_symmetry.space_group_name_H-M   'P 1'
#
loop_
_entity.id
_entity.type
_entity.pdbx_description
1 polymer ?
#
loop_
_entity_poly.entity_id
_entity_poly.type
_entity_poly.pdbx_seq_one_letter_code
_entity_poly.pdbx_strand_id
1 'polypeptide(L)'
;MDGVVFQAYKEQNQIKVFSGNTNKFLMVHHDFSSPILARYIRIQPKTWNGHISLRMELFGCYKDCANDTKDLGMRSGNIQVSQITTSSQWDSNHGPNNARLFFTARNGRTGAWSTRPNNLNQWLQVDFKGQTVVVGISTQGRCWFTVGHNLHVVLQHQRGIIFPLQKCWPSQGIQW
;
A
#
# COMPACT_ATOMS: atom_id res chain seq x y z
N MET A 1 2.11 17.96 -9.63
CA MET A 1 2.38 17.13 -8.45
C MET A 1 1.83 17.85 -7.25
N ASP A 2 1.17 17.11 -6.36
CA ASP A 2 0.23 17.60 -5.34
C ASP A 2 0.89 18.41 -4.20
N GLY A 3 2.15 18.83 -4.36
CA GLY A 3 2.94 19.55 -3.35
C GLY A 3 3.32 18.72 -2.11
N VAL A 4 2.89 17.46 -2.02
CA VAL A 4 3.10 16.60 -0.87
C VAL A 4 4.55 16.11 -0.81
N VAL A 5 5.24 16.39 0.30
CA VAL A 5 6.56 15.84 0.62
C VAL A 5 6.38 14.45 1.22
N PHE A 6 7.00 13.44 0.63
CA PHE A 6 6.94 12.05 1.12
C PHE A 6 8.19 11.69 1.91
N GLN A 7 8.02 10.90 2.97
CA GLN A 7 9.10 10.28 3.73
C GLN A 7 8.94 8.76 3.69
N ALA A 8 10.07 8.05 3.63
CA ALA A 8 10.08 6.60 3.70
C ALA A 8 9.75 6.12 5.12
N TYR A 9 8.94 5.08 5.22
CA TYR A 9 8.70 4.38 6.48
C TYR A 9 10.00 3.74 6.98
N LYS A 10 10.23 3.84 8.29
CA LYS A 10 11.43 3.34 8.95
C LYS A 10 11.08 2.48 10.15
N GLU A 11 11.88 1.44 10.36
CA GLU A 11 11.88 0.64 11.58
C GLU A 11 13.27 0.72 12.19
N GLN A 12 13.37 0.96 13.49
CA GLN A 12 14.66 1.13 14.18
C GLN A 12 15.58 2.16 13.46
N ASN A 13 14.98 3.25 12.97
CA ASN A 13 15.63 4.34 12.22
C ASN A 13 16.23 3.94 10.85
N GLN A 14 15.98 2.73 10.36
CA GLN A 14 16.38 2.28 9.03
C GLN A 14 15.18 2.21 8.09
N ILE A 15 15.37 2.52 6.81
CA ILE A 15 14.30 2.41 5.81
C ILE A 15 13.85 0.96 5.74
N LYS A 16 12.56 0.72 6.01
CA LYS A 16 12.00 -0.63 5.95
C LYS A 16 11.70 -0.99 4.51
N VAL A 17 12.33 -2.07 4.06
CA VAL A 17 12.05 -2.72 2.79
C VAL A 17 11.15 -3.92 3.09
N PHE A 18 9.94 -3.90 2.54
CA PHE A 18 9.00 -5.01 2.67
C PHE A 18 9.23 -5.99 1.52
N SER A 19 9.52 -7.24 1.86
CA SER A 19 9.56 -8.33 0.87
C SER A 19 8.14 -8.63 0.44
N GLY A 20 7.86 -8.42 -0.85
CA GLY A 20 6.63 -8.88 -1.47
C GLY A 20 6.68 -10.38 -1.76
N ASN A 21 5.76 -10.81 -2.61
CA ASN A 21 5.50 -12.22 -2.87
C ASN A 21 6.65 -12.84 -3.65
N THR A 22 7.02 -14.08 -3.32
CA THR A 22 7.94 -14.91 -4.11
C THR A 22 7.19 -15.82 -5.10
N ASN A 23 5.89 -16.04 -4.88
CA ASN A 23 4.99 -16.81 -5.74
C ASN A 23 3.76 -16.00 -6.18
N LYS A 24 3.08 -16.44 -7.25
CA LYS A 24 2.05 -15.67 -7.97
C LYS A 24 0.70 -15.54 -7.23
N PHE A 25 0.46 -16.37 -6.22
CA PHE A 25 -0.87 -16.58 -5.62
C PHE A 25 -0.95 -16.19 -4.16
N LEU A 26 0.07 -16.52 -3.35
CA LEU A 26 0.01 -16.25 -1.92
C LEU A 26 0.23 -14.77 -1.70
N MET A 27 -0.71 -14.10 -1.03
CA MET A 27 -0.47 -12.75 -0.52
C MET A 27 0.61 -12.81 0.57
N VAL A 28 1.40 -11.75 0.70
CA VAL A 28 2.32 -11.58 1.82
C VAL A 28 1.84 -10.38 2.61
N HIS A 29 1.61 -10.59 3.90
CA HIS A 29 1.19 -9.55 4.85
C HIS A 29 2.38 -9.13 5.70
N HIS A 30 2.48 -7.83 5.97
CA HIS A 30 3.44 -7.25 6.90
C HIS A 30 2.74 -6.27 7.82
N ASP A 31 2.84 -6.51 9.12
CA ASP A 31 2.50 -5.55 10.16
C ASP A 31 3.62 -4.51 10.29
N PHE A 32 3.25 -3.28 10.64
CA PHE A 32 4.18 -2.21 10.93
C PHE A 32 4.51 -2.22 12.41
N SER A 33 5.80 -2.25 12.75
CA SER A 33 6.23 -2.07 14.14
C SER A 33 5.85 -0.69 14.72
N SER A 34 5.57 0.29 13.85
CA SER A 34 5.05 1.60 14.24
C SER A 34 3.91 2.02 13.32
N PRO A 35 2.68 2.25 13.85
CA PRO A 35 1.57 2.76 13.06
C PRO A 35 1.88 4.10 12.41
N ILE A 36 1.33 4.32 11.22
CA ILE A 36 1.51 5.55 10.44
C ILE A 36 0.20 6.34 10.43
N LEU A 37 0.19 7.56 10.98
CA LEU A 37 -0.92 8.48 10.81
C LEU A 37 -0.71 9.32 9.54
N ALA A 38 -1.47 9.04 8.48
CA ALA A 38 -1.32 9.72 7.20
C ALA A 38 -2.64 9.80 6.42
N ARG A 39 -2.75 10.79 5.53
CA ARG A 39 -3.79 10.85 4.49
C ARG A 39 -3.31 10.24 3.17
N TYR A 40 -2.04 10.47 2.81
CA TYR A 40 -1.42 9.84 1.64
C TYR A 40 -0.42 8.77 2.04
N ILE A 41 -0.58 7.58 1.45
CA ILE A 41 0.41 6.51 1.45
C ILE A 41 0.84 6.25 0.02
N ARG A 42 2.13 6.04 -0.19
CA ARG A 42 2.72 5.75 -1.48
C ARG A 42 3.59 4.50 -1.39
N ILE A 43 3.36 3.55 -2.28
CA ILE A 43 4.15 2.33 -2.40
C ILE A 43 5.11 2.49 -3.58
N GLN A 44 6.41 2.29 -3.31
CA GLN A 44 7.47 2.39 -4.30
C GLN A 44 8.16 1.02 -4.47
N PRO A 45 8.04 0.38 -5.65
CA PRO A 45 8.81 -0.81 -5.98
C PRO A 45 10.33 -0.52 -5.95
N LYS A 46 11.10 -1.46 -5.40
CA LYS A 46 12.57 -1.39 -5.28
C LYS A 46 13.28 -2.45 -6.09
N THR A 47 12.69 -3.63 -6.17
CA THR A 47 13.15 -4.72 -7.03
C THR A 47 11.93 -5.38 -7.66
N TRP A 48 12.11 -6.02 -8.81
CA TRP A 48 11.06 -6.74 -9.52
C TRP A 48 11.71 -7.81 -10.40
N ASN A 49 10.91 -8.75 -10.87
CA ASN A 49 11.32 -9.72 -11.88
C ASN A 49 10.42 -9.55 -13.12
N GLY A 50 11.04 -9.38 -14.29
CA GLY A 50 10.36 -9.12 -15.56
C GLY A 50 9.75 -7.72 -15.66
N HIS A 51 8.62 -7.51 -14.97
CA HIS A 51 7.87 -6.26 -15.03
C HIS A 51 7.36 -5.85 -13.65
N ILE A 52 7.39 -4.55 -13.35
CA ILE A 52 6.75 -4.02 -12.13
C ILE A 52 5.25 -4.25 -12.25
N SER A 53 4.71 -5.10 -11.37
CA SER A 53 3.27 -5.34 -11.25
C SER A 53 2.90 -5.57 -9.79
N LEU A 54 1.83 -4.93 -9.33
CA LEU A 54 1.46 -4.95 -7.92
C LEU A 54 -0.06 -5.02 -7.75
N ARG A 55 -0.46 -5.83 -6.77
CA ARG A 55 -1.76 -5.80 -6.07
C ARG A 55 -1.49 -5.60 -4.58
N MET A 56 -2.36 -4.89 -3.87
CA MET A 56 -2.16 -4.60 -2.46
C MET A 56 -3.46 -4.32 -1.70
N GLU A 57 -3.36 -4.42 -0.37
CA GLU A 57 -4.33 -3.96 0.61
C GLU A 57 -3.59 -3.22 1.73
N LEU A 58 -4.18 -2.15 2.26
CA LEU A 58 -3.66 -1.47 3.45
C LEU A 58 -4.59 -1.76 4.62
N PHE A 59 -4.02 -1.91 5.81
CA PHE A 59 -4.77 -2.24 7.02
C PHE A 59 -4.63 -1.11 8.03
N GLY A 60 -5.69 -0.84 8.80
CA GLY A 60 -5.73 0.30 9.69
C GLY A 60 -7.11 0.64 10.23
N CYS A 61 -7.26 1.90 10.65
CA CYS A 61 -8.51 2.45 11.16
C CYS A 61 -8.63 3.96 10.85
N TYR A 62 -9.86 4.50 10.86
CA TYR A 62 -10.13 5.93 10.62
C TYR A 62 -10.36 6.76 11.89
N LYS A 63 -10.78 6.14 13.01
CA LYS A 63 -11.13 6.86 14.26
C LYS A 63 -10.71 6.14 15.55
N ASP A 64 -10.68 4.80 15.57
CA ASP A 64 -10.22 4.01 16.72
C ASP A 64 -9.54 2.72 16.26
N CYS A 65 -8.26 2.56 16.62
CA CYS A 65 -7.44 1.41 16.22
C CYS A 65 -7.32 0.37 17.34
N ALA A 66 -7.87 0.62 18.52
CA ALA A 66 -7.71 -0.28 19.65
C ALA A 66 -8.49 -1.60 19.45
N ASN A 67 -9.58 -1.57 18.67
CA ASN A 67 -10.51 -2.70 18.52
C ASN A 67 -10.96 -3.01 17.07
N ASP A 68 -10.52 -2.24 16.06
CA ASP A 68 -11.10 -2.29 14.70
C ASP A 68 -10.04 -2.10 13.60
N THR A 69 -8.88 -2.74 13.74
CA THR A 69 -7.93 -2.83 12.62
C THR A 69 -8.51 -3.75 11.54
N LYS A 70 -8.74 -3.18 10.34
CA LYS A 70 -9.33 -3.89 9.20
C LYS A 70 -8.75 -3.44 7.88
N ASP A 71 -9.18 -4.06 6.78
CA ASP A 71 -8.87 -3.56 5.45
C ASP A 71 -9.40 -2.13 5.26
N LEU A 72 -8.54 -1.24 4.78
CA LEU A 72 -8.90 0.15 4.50
C LEU A 72 -9.69 0.29 3.21
N GLY A 73 -9.64 -0.73 2.36
CA GLY A 73 -10.66 -0.99 1.36
C GLY A 73 -10.17 -0.98 -0.08
N MET A 74 -8.92 -1.37 -0.31
CA MET A 74 -8.44 -1.63 -1.67
C MET A 74 -9.22 -2.78 -2.30
N ARG A 75 -9.38 -3.91 -1.63
CA ARG A 75 -10.13 -5.06 -2.17
C ARG A 75 -11.62 -4.79 -2.21
N SER A 76 -12.20 -4.30 -1.12
CA SER A 76 -13.64 -4.13 -0.96
C SER A 76 -14.22 -3.02 -1.83
N GLY A 77 -13.40 -2.06 -2.27
CA GLY A 77 -13.84 -0.95 -3.11
C GLY A 77 -14.16 0.32 -2.33
N ASN A 78 -14.09 0.29 -1.00
CA ASN A 78 -14.29 1.47 -0.15
C ASN A 78 -13.28 2.58 -0.47
N ILE A 79 -12.03 2.21 -0.79
CA ILE A 79 -11.09 3.12 -1.47
C ILE A 79 -11.47 3.14 -2.95
N GLN A 80 -12.09 4.23 -3.40
CA GLN A 80 -12.52 4.38 -4.78
C GLN A 80 -11.33 4.53 -5.74
N VAL A 81 -11.52 4.24 -7.03
CA VAL A 81 -10.44 4.39 -8.03
C VAL A 81 -9.92 5.84 -8.13
N SER A 82 -10.79 6.83 -7.90
CA SER A 82 -10.43 8.25 -7.84
C SER A 82 -9.50 8.60 -6.67
N GLN A 83 -9.36 7.70 -5.69
CA GLN A 83 -8.45 7.81 -4.56
C GLN A 83 -7.09 7.15 -4.83
N ILE A 84 -6.93 6.48 -5.97
CA ILE A 84 -5.72 5.75 -6.32
C ILE A 84 -5.05 6.45 -7.50
N THR A 85 -3.82 6.92 -7.30
CA THR A 85 -3.00 7.55 -8.35
C THR A 85 -1.74 6.74 -8.57
N THR A 86 -1.30 6.59 -9.81
CA THR A 86 -0.04 5.90 -10.13
C THR A 86 0.88 6.80 -10.91
N SER A 87 2.18 6.57 -10.76
CA SER A 87 3.25 7.19 -11.57
C SER A 87 3.07 6.98 -13.07
N SER A 88 2.66 5.78 -13.46
CA SER A 88 2.41 5.38 -14.84
C SER A 88 1.51 4.13 -14.88
N GLN A 89 1.03 3.79 -16.07
CA GLN A 89 0.38 2.51 -16.35
C GLN A 89 0.70 2.10 -17.79
N TRP A 90 0.92 0.81 -18.04
CA TRP A 90 1.28 0.28 -19.37
C TRP A 90 0.26 0.71 -20.45
N ASP A 91 -1.02 0.49 -20.17
CA ASP A 91 -2.18 0.92 -20.95
C ASP A 91 -3.42 1.01 -20.04
N SER A 92 -4.61 1.22 -20.62
CA SER A 92 -5.89 1.27 -19.90
C SER A 92 -6.28 -0.04 -19.21
N ASN A 93 -5.73 -1.17 -19.63
CA ASN A 93 -5.98 -2.50 -19.09
C ASN A 93 -5.09 -2.84 -17.89
N HIS A 94 -4.11 -2.00 -17.55
CA HIS A 94 -3.16 -2.18 -16.44
C HIS A 94 -3.25 -1.05 -15.39
N GLY A 95 -4.36 -0.32 -15.35
CA GLY A 95 -4.50 0.89 -14.54
C GLY A 95 -4.58 0.64 -13.01
N PRO A 96 -4.70 1.73 -12.22
CA PRO A 96 -4.66 1.71 -10.76
C PRO A 96 -5.71 0.80 -10.12
N ASN A 97 -6.89 0.67 -10.73
CA ASN A 97 -7.96 -0.18 -10.20
C ASN A 97 -7.59 -1.67 -10.14
N ASN A 98 -6.60 -2.09 -10.93
CA ASN A 98 -6.13 -3.48 -10.92
C ASN A 98 -5.13 -3.74 -9.78
N ALA A 99 -4.69 -2.70 -9.05
CA ALA A 99 -3.80 -2.83 -7.90
C ALA A 99 -4.49 -3.35 -6.64
N ARG A 100 -5.76 -3.72 -6.71
CA ARG A 100 -6.52 -4.22 -5.56
C ARG A 100 -6.11 -5.66 -5.26
N LEU A 101 -5.99 -6.00 -3.97
CA LEU A 101 -5.68 -7.37 -3.56
C LEU A 101 -6.69 -8.37 -4.14
N PHE A 102 -6.21 -9.52 -4.61
CA PHE A 102 -7.02 -10.54 -5.30
C PHE A 102 -7.75 -10.09 -6.58
N PHE A 103 -7.37 -8.94 -7.17
CA PHE A 103 -7.90 -8.56 -8.48
C PHE A 103 -7.62 -9.66 -9.51
N THR A 104 -8.66 -10.06 -10.26
CA THR A 104 -8.61 -11.07 -11.31
C THR A 104 -8.76 -10.42 -12.68
N ALA A 105 -8.04 -10.95 -13.67
CA ALA A 105 -8.16 -10.50 -15.06
C ALA A 105 -9.58 -10.80 -15.56
N ARG A 106 -10.29 -9.77 -16.03
CA ARG A 106 -11.65 -9.88 -16.58
C ARG A 106 -11.93 -8.72 -17.53
N ASN A 107 -12.79 -8.94 -18.52
CA ASN A 107 -13.24 -7.92 -19.47
C ASN A 107 -12.07 -7.15 -20.13
N GLY A 108 -11.05 -7.88 -20.60
CA GLY A 108 -9.85 -7.30 -21.23
C GLY A 108 -8.83 -6.68 -20.27
N ARG A 109 -9.15 -6.53 -18.97
CA ARG A 109 -8.21 -6.04 -17.95
C ARG A 109 -7.24 -7.13 -17.50
N THR A 110 -6.03 -6.72 -17.13
CA THR A 110 -5.00 -7.63 -16.63
C THR A 110 -5.07 -7.78 -15.11
N GLY A 111 -4.51 -8.87 -14.57
CA GLY A 111 -4.65 -9.21 -13.15
C GLY A 111 -3.84 -8.36 -12.16
N ALA A 112 -3.30 -7.20 -12.55
CA ALA A 112 -2.58 -6.29 -11.65
C ALA A 112 -2.46 -4.88 -12.25
N TRP A 113 -2.10 -3.88 -11.43
CA TRP A 113 -1.50 -2.66 -11.95
C TRP A 113 -0.11 -2.98 -12.48
N SER A 114 0.25 -2.47 -13.64
CA SER A 114 1.60 -2.57 -14.21
C SER A 114 2.03 -1.22 -14.76
N THR A 115 3.27 -0.85 -14.50
CA THR A 115 3.85 0.43 -14.94
C THR A 115 4.05 0.43 -16.46
N ARG A 116 4.34 1.59 -17.07
CA ARG A 116 4.79 1.63 -18.46
C ARG A 116 6.30 1.43 -18.58
N PRO A 117 7.14 2.25 -17.93
CA PRO A 117 8.56 1.95 -17.79
C PRO A 117 8.84 1.03 -16.59
N ASN A 118 9.89 0.22 -16.70
CA ASN A 118 10.44 -0.60 -15.61
C ASN A 118 11.65 0.09 -15.00
N ASN A 119 11.43 1.05 -14.10
CA ASN A 119 12.50 1.78 -13.43
C ASN A 119 12.16 2.08 -11.96
N LEU A 120 13.11 2.63 -11.21
CA LEU A 120 12.95 2.90 -9.76
C LEU A 120 12.06 4.11 -9.43
N ASN A 121 11.64 4.88 -10.42
CA ASN A 121 10.82 6.09 -10.22
C ASN A 121 9.32 5.80 -10.28
N GLN A 122 8.94 4.53 -10.19
CA GLN A 122 7.54 4.10 -10.21
C GLN A 122 6.95 4.07 -8.80
N TRP A 123 5.68 4.43 -8.70
CA TRP A 123 4.92 4.46 -7.46
C TRP A 123 3.42 4.31 -7.70
N LEU A 124 2.72 3.85 -6.66
CA LEU A 124 1.27 3.87 -6.50
C LEU A 124 0.93 4.60 -5.20
N GLN A 125 -0.04 5.51 -5.24
CA GLN A 125 -0.45 6.35 -4.12
C GLN A 125 -1.94 6.17 -3.83
N VAL A 126 -2.27 6.16 -2.54
CA VAL A 126 -3.63 6.11 -2.02
C VAL A 126 -3.91 7.40 -1.25
N ASP A 127 -5.03 8.07 -1.55
CA ASP A 127 -5.59 9.21 -0.81
C ASP A 127 -6.78 8.75 0.04
N PHE A 128 -6.59 8.65 1.35
CA PHE A 128 -7.66 8.25 2.27
C PHE A 128 -8.74 9.31 2.48
N LYS A 129 -8.60 10.51 1.89
CA LYS A 129 -9.48 11.69 2.06
C LYS A 129 -9.52 12.29 3.47
N GLY A 130 -9.03 11.57 4.48
CA GLY A 130 -8.86 12.04 5.86
C GLY A 130 -7.59 11.49 6.49
N GLN A 131 -7.33 11.86 7.75
CA GLN A 131 -6.26 11.23 8.52
C GLN A 131 -6.67 9.79 8.85
N THR A 132 -5.78 8.85 8.54
CA THR A 132 -5.99 7.42 8.74
C THR A 132 -4.76 6.83 9.40
N VAL A 133 -4.96 5.97 10.38
CA VAL A 133 -3.88 5.18 10.95
C VAL A 133 -3.71 3.92 10.11
N VAL A 134 -2.49 3.67 9.65
CA VAL A 134 -2.13 2.50 8.85
C VAL A 134 -1.18 1.66 9.67
N VAL A 135 -1.53 0.38 9.82
CA VAL A 135 -0.82 -0.57 10.69
C VAL A 135 -0.20 -1.73 9.92
N GLY A 136 -0.52 -1.89 8.64
CA GLY A 136 0.03 -2.98 7.86
C GLY A 136 -0.28 -2.89 6.38
N ILE A 137 0.35 -3.77 5.61
CA ILE A 137 0.17 -3.91 4.17
C ILE A 137 0.18 -5.39 3.78
N SER A 138 -0.77 -5.76 2.92
CA SER A 138 -0.66 -6.99 2.12
C SER A 138 -0.27 -6.64 0.70
N THR A 139 0.61 -7.43 0.11
CA THR A 139 0.98 -7.33 -1.30
C THR A 139 0.75 -8.65 -2.02
N GLN A 140 0.51 -8.56 -3.33
CA GLN A 140 0.36 -9.69 -4.23
C GLN A 140 0.94 -9.37 -5.61
N GLY A 141 1.65 -10.33 -6.23
CA GLY A 141 2.20 -10.21 -7.58
C GLY A 141 1.12 -10.30 -8.66
N ARG A 142 1.46 -10.26 -9.96
CA ARG A 142 0.51 -10.44 -11.07
C ARG A 142 0.30 -11.92 -11.37
N CYS A 143 -0.96 -12.32 -11.55
CA CYS A 143 -1.29 -13.68 -11.96
C CYS A 143 -0.82 -13.96 -13.41
N TRP A 144 -0.38 -15.19 -13.69
CA TRP A 144 0.20 -15.70 -14.94
C TRP A 144 1.68 -15.37 -15.28
N PHE A 145 2.27 -14.22 -14.95
CA PHE A 145 3.49 -13.77 -15.68
C PHE A 145 4.89 -13.88 -15.03
N THR A 146 5.09 -14.29 -13.77
CA THR A 146 6.48 -14.38 -13.26
C THR A 146 6.72 -15.49 -12.22
N VAL A 147 7.61 -16.45 -12.51
CA VAL A 147 8.11 -17.41 -11.52
C VAL A 147 9.30 -16.73 -10.80
N GLY A 148 9.28 -16.65 -9.48
CA GLY A 148 10.36 -16.00 -8.69
C GLY A 148 10.23 -14.48 -8.61
N HIS A 149 9.15 -13.97 -8.00
CA HIS A 149 9.01 -12.53 -7.76
C HIS A 149 9.98 -12.10 -6.63
N ASN A 150 10.96 -11.27 -6.95
CA ASN A 150 11.69 -10.47 -5.97
C ASN A 150 11.07 -9.06 -5.96
N LEU A 151 9.78 -8.95 -5.62
CA LEU A 151 9.15 -7.64 -5.52
C LEU A 151 9.39 -7.09 -4.13
N HIS A 152 10.40 -6.24 -3.95
CA HIS A 152 10.53 -5.48 -2.71
C HIS A 152 9.87 -4.12 -2.87
N VAL A 153 9.20 -3.64 -1.82
CA VAL A 153 8.59 -2.32 -1.81
C VAL A 153 9.04 -1.52 -0.61
N VAL A 154 9.11 -0.20 -0.78
CA VAL A 154 9.22 0.76 0.31
C VAL A 154 7.91 1.51 0.38
N LEU A 155 7.35 1.59 1.58
CA LEU A 155 6.22 2.45 1.85
C LEU A 155 6.73 3.86 2.16
N GLN A 156 6.05 4.85 1.61
CA GLN A 156 6.24 6.25 1.90
C GLN A 156 4.92 6.83 2.39
N HIS A 157 4.99 7.82 3.26
CA HIS A 157 3.82 8.55 3.76
C HIS A 157 4.06 10.05 3.61
N GLN A 158 2.98 10.82 3.52
CA GLN A 158 3.08 12.29 3.57
C GLN A 158 3.80 12.72 4.86
N ARG A 159 4.64 13.76 4.77
CA ARG A 159 5.28 14.40 5.91
C ARG A 159 4.18 15.02 6.80
N GLY A 160 3.87 14.36 7.91
CA GLY A 160 2.91 14.76 8.95
C GLY A 160 3.41 14.27 10.31
N ILE A 161 2.90 14.86 11.41
CA ILE A 161 3.40 14.76 12.79
C ILE A 161 3.71 13.30 13.17
N ILE A 162 5.00 12.99 13.38
CA ILE A 162 5.44 11.77 14.07
C ILE A 162 5.19 12.05 15.55
N PHE A 163 4.12 11.51 16.12
CA PHE A 163 4.05 11.42 17.57
C PHE A 163 5.17 10.47 18.01
N PRO A 164 6.12 10.90 18.88
CA PRO A 164 6.91 9.92 19.61
C PRO A 164 5.91 8.98 20.30
N LEU A 165 6.16 7.67 20.26
CA LEU A 165 5.38 6.67 21.00
C LEU A 165 5.41 7.02 22.50
N GLN A 166 4.53 7.91 22.92
CA GLN A 166 4.31 8.23 24.31
C GLN A 166 2.89 7.79 24.62
N LYS A 167 2.79 6.52 25.03
CA LYS A 167 1.68 5.92 25.78
C LYS A 167 0.32 6.55 25.52
N CYS A 168 -0.43 6.00 24.57
CA CYS A 168 -1.89 6.04 24.62
C CYS A 168 -2.41 4.63 24.33
N TRP A 169 -2.20 3.74 25.30
CA TRP A 169 -3.26 2.82 25.66
C TRP A 169 -3.53 3.01 27.15
N PRO A 170 -4.64 3.67 27.50
CA PRO A 170 -5.41 3.26 28.65
C PRO A 170 -6.58 2.45 28.10
N SER A 171 -6.58 1.15 28.38
CA SER A 171 -7.81 0.42 28.60
C SER A 171 -8.50 1.04 29.82
N GLN A 172 -9.25 2.12 29.63
CA GLN A 172 -10.23 2.61 30.58
C GLN A 172 -11.11 3.66 29.88
N GLY A 173 -12.40 3.34 29.80
CA GLY A 173 -13.39 4.16 29.13
C GLY A 173 -13.48 5.56 29.72
N ILE A 174 -13.83 6.50 28.86
CA ILE A 174 -14.21 7.87 29.24
C ILE A 174 -15.70 8.01 28.90
N GLN A 175 -16.53 8.09 29.93
CA GLN A 175 -17.85 8.73 29.84
C GLN A 175 -17.64 10.24 29.87
N TRP A 176 -18.52 10.95 29.16
CA TRP A 176 -18.52 12.41 28.94
C TRP A 176 -18.39 13.25 30.21
#